data_AF-I6ZMH2-F1
#
_entry.id   AF-I6ZMH2-F1
#
_cell.length_a   1.000
_cell.length_b   1.000
_cell.length_c   1.000
_cell.angle_alpha   90.00
_cell.angle_beta   90.00
_cell.angle_gamma   90.00
#
_symmetry.space_group_name_H-M   'P 1'
#
loop_
_entity.id
_entity.type
_entity.pdbx_description
1 polymer ?
#
loop_
_entity_poly.entity_id
_entity_poly.type
_entity_poly.pdbx_seq_one_letter_code
_entity_poly.pdbx_strand_id
1 'polypeptide(L)'
;MRQCWRFTTNNPMSNHLTTEPTPFHILAAVIRGTGKTTLKSSTVPFSTRLPEYLLAKLDAMGAMAGKSRNAMLIHLLDTCFEQTADLLDPETAKRFNDLTAENLQKMAQKNSDRESFEG
;
A
#
# COMPACT_ATOMS: atom_id res chain seq x y z
N MET A 1 42.08 45.35 -18.73
CA MET A 1 40.98 44.64 -19.44
C MET A 1 40.62 43.37 -18.66
N ARG A 2 39.32 43.05 -18.63
CA ARG A 2 38.61 41.90 -18.03
C ARG A 2 38.26 42.01 -16.53
N GLN A 3 37.03 42.45 -16.29
CA GLN A 3 36.24 42.03 -15.14
C GLN A 3 35.82 40.57 -15.32
N CYS A 4 35.78 39.78 -14.24
CA CYS A 4 34.89 38.62 -14.13
C CYS A 4 34.39 38.52 -12.69
N TRP A 5 33.08 38.55 -12.57
CA TRP A 5 32.29 38.56 -11.36
C TRP A 5 32.33 37.18 -10.69
N ARG A 6 32.46 37.12 -9.35
CA ARG A 6 32.06 35.94 -8.58
C ARG A 6 30.87 36.30 -7.71
N PHE A 7 29.73 35.80 -8.16
CA PHE A 7 28.45 35.77 -7.49
C PHE A 7 28.59 35.21 -6.07
N THR A 8 28.14 35.98 -5.08
CA THR A 8 27.67 35.49 -3.80
C THR A 8 26.39 34.70 -4.04
N THR A 9 26.45 33.37 -4.05
CA THR A 9 25.24 32.56 -3.98
C THR A 9 24.76 32.56 -2.53
N ASN A 10 23.92 33.55 -2.22
CA ASN A 10 22.86 33.34 -1.23
C ASN A 10 22.11 32.08 -1.67
N ASN A 11 22.18 31.03 -0.87
CA ASN A 11 21.31 29.87 -1.01
C ASN A 11 20.16 30.02 -0.01
N PRO A 12 19.06 30.72 -0.36
CA PRO A 12 17.80 30.49 0.33
C PRO A 12 17.20 29.19 -0.21
N MET A 13 16.48 28.47 0.64
CA MET A 13 15.62 27.30 0.31
C MET A 13 16.18 25.93 0.71
N SER A 14 16.21 25.68 2.02
CA SER A 14 15.77 24.37 2.52
C SER A 14 14.38 24.54 3.13
N ASN A 15 13.39 24.75 2.26
CA ASN A 15 12.00 24.45 2.64
C ASN A 15 11.95 22.94 2.88
N HIS A 16 12.06 22.54 4.14
CA HIS A 16 11.64 21.23 4.58
C HIS A 16 10.14 21.13 4.28
N LEU A 17 9.82 20.59 3.10
CA LEU A 17 8.51 20.04 2.83
C LEU A 17 8.32 18.90 3.83
N THR A 18 7.67 19.19 4.96
CA THR A 18 6.96 18.20 5.76
C THR A 18 5.75 17.74 4.95
N THR A 19 6.00 17.08 3.83
CA THR A 19 4.99 16.26 3.18
C THR A 19 4.84 15.04 4.05
N GLU A 20 3.66 14.86 4.64
CA GLU A 20 3.35 13.63 5.35
C GLU A 20 3.67 12.45 4.43
N PRO A 21 4.36 11.42 4.92
CA PRO A 21 4.80 10.31 4.09
C PRO A 21 3.58 9.59 3.54
N THR A 22 3.33 9.74 2.24
CA THR A 22 2.27 8.99 1.56
C THR A 22 2.48 7.48 1.72
N PRO A 23 1.42 6.66 1.66
CA PRO A 23 1.51 5.21 1.64
C PRO A 23 2.56 4.63 0.67
N PHE A 24 2.81 5.26 -0.49
CA PHE A 24 3.91 4.86 -1.38
C PHE A 24 5.30 5.07 -0.76
N HIS A 25 5.50 6.12 0.04
CA HIS A 25 6.73 6.32 0.81
C HIS A 25 6.89 5.27 1.90
N ILE A 26 5.80 4.87 2.55
CA ILE A 26 5.80 3.80 3.56
C ILE A 26 6.15 2.46 2.90
N LEU A 27 5.52 2.13 1.77
CA LEU A 27 5.83 0.94 0.98
C LEU A 27 7.29 0.96 0.50
N ALA A 28 7.79 2.09 0.02
CA ALA A 28 9.19 2.25 -0.35
C ALA A 28 10.13 2.03 0.85
N ALA A 29 9.78 2.52 2.03
CA ALA A 29 10.53 2.29 3.26
C ALA A 29 10.53 0.82 3.67
N VAL A 30 9.41 0.11 3.49
CA VAL A 30 9.30 -1.35 3.71
C VAL A 30 10.20 -2.11 2.74
N ILE A 31 10.16 -1.78 1.44
CA ILE A 31 11.03 -2.42 0.42
C ILE A 31 12.51 -2.16 0.70
N ARG A 32 12.84 -0.97 1.20
CA ARG A 32 14.21 -0.61 1.63
C ARG A 32 14.63 -1.29 2.95
N GLY A 33 13.75 -2.08 3.58
CA GLY A 33 14.00 -2.72 4.88
C GLY A 33 14.01 -1.77 6.08
N THR A 34 13.58 -0.52 5.89
CA THR A 34 13.57 0.55 6.91
C THR A 34 12.21 0.73 7.60
N GLY A 35 11.14 0.16 7.03
CA GLY A 35 9.78 0.20 7.57
C GLY A 35 9.30 -1.16 8.07
N LYS A 36 8.50 -1.17 9.16
CA LYS A 36 7.84 -2.38 9.69
C LYS A 36 6.33 -2.19 9.65
N THR A 37 5.62 -3.24 9.24
CA THR A 37 4.16 -3.29 9.20
C THR A 37 3.69 -4.67 9.68
N THR A 38 2.65 -4.70 10.50
CA THR A 38 2.09 -5.93 11.07
C THR A 38 0.58 -5.91 10.88
N LEU A 39 0.04 -6.85 10.11
CA LEU A 39 -1.40 -7.02 9.93
C LEU A 39 -1.82 -8.32 10.63
N LYS A 40 -2.82 -8.26 11.52
CA LYS A 40 -3.48 -9.43 12.12
C LYS A 40 -4.97 -9.32 11.81
N SER A 41 -5.48 -10.17 10.92
CA SER A 41 -6.92 -10.31 10.65
C SER A 41 -7.26 -11.77 10.32
N SER A 42 -8.54 -12.13 10.40
CA SER A 42 -9.03 -13.38 9.81
C SER A 42 -8.81 -13.33 8.29
N THR A 43 -8.33 -14.43 7.71
CA THR A 43 -7.97 -14.52 6.28
C THR A 43 -8.68 -15.67 5.61
N VAL A 44 -9.26 -15.43 4.43
CA VAL A 44 -9.84 -16.47 3.57
C VAL A 44 -8.86 -16.75 2.43
N PRO A 45 -8.52 -18.02 2.13
CA PRO A 45 -7.66 -18.34 1.00
C PRO A 45 -8.40 -18.03 -0.31
N PHE A 46 -7.71 -17.35 -1.23
CA PHE A 46 -8.19 -17.15 -2.59
C PHE A 46 -7.07 -17.47 -3.59
N SER A 47 -7.45 -17.92 -4.79
CA SER A 47 -6.52 -18.24 -5.88
C SER A 47 -6.74 -17.27 -7.03
N THR A 48 -5.66 -16.75 -7.60
CA THR A 48 -5.69 -15.85 -8.75
C THR A 48 -4.56 -16.16 -9.72
N ARG A 49 -4.76 -15.83 -11.00
CA ARG A 49 -3.74 -15.96 -12.05
C ARG A 49 -3.09 -14.61 -12.27
N LEU A 50 -1.76 -14.57 -12.18
CA LEU A 50 -0.96 -13.37 -12.42
C LEU A 50 -0.05 -13.59 -13.63
N PRO A 51 0.13 -12.58 -14.51
CA PRO A 51 1.22 -12.56 -15.47
C PRO A 51 2.58 -12.77 -14.82
N GLU A 52 3.45 -13.55 -15.46
CA GLU A 52 4.75 -13.95 -14.90
C GLU A 52 5.62 -12.76 -14.51
N TYR A 53 5.61 -11.68 -15.29
CA TYR A 53 6.40 -10.49 -14.99
C TYR A 53 5.94 -9.77 -13.70
N LEU A 54 4.65 -9.84 -13.35
CA LEU A 54 4.16 -9.29 -12.08
C LEU A 54 4.57 -10.17 -10.91
N LEU A 55 4.54 -11.49 -11.11
CA LEU A 55 5.01 -12.44 -10.11
C LEU A 55 6.51 -12.24 -9.82
N ALA A 56 7.33 -12.06 -10.85
CA ALA A 56 8.75 -11.79 -10.71
C ALA A 56 9.03 -10.48 -9.95
N LYS A 57 8.25 -9.41 -10.22
CA LYS A 57 8.36 -8.15 -9.46
C LYS A 57 7.97 -8.35 -7.99
N LEU A 58 6.89 -9.06 -7.73
CA LEU A 58 6.42 -9.34 -6.38
C LEU A 58 7.46 -10.13 -5.56
N ASP A 59 8.11 -11.11 -6.19
CA ASP A 59 9.19 -11.89 -5.58
C ASP A 59 10.43 -11.04 -5.29
N ALA A 60 10.85 -10.18 -6.23
CA ALA A 60 11.95 -9.26 -6.01
C ALA A 60 11.66 -8.30 -4.83
N MET A 61 10.45 -7.73 -4.77
CA MET A 61 10.03 -6.86 -3.67
C MET A 61 10.01 -7.60 -2.33
N GLY A 62 9.47 -8.83 -2.30
CA GLY A 62 9.46 -9.67 -1.11
C GLY A 62 10.87 -9.98 -0.60
N ALA A 63 11.79 -10.33 -1.50
CA ALA A 63 13.19 -10.61 -1.17
C ALA A 63 13.90 -9.38 -0.59
N MET A 64 13.67 -8.18 -1.17
CA MET A 64 14.26 -6.94 -0.67
C MET A 64 13.71 -6.52 0.70
N ALA A 65 12.40 -6.71 0.91
CA ALA A 65 11.73 -6.32 2.15
C ALA A 65 11.82 -7.37 3.27
N GLY A 66 12.36 -8.56 2.99
CA GLY A 66 12.33 -9.69 3.93
C GLY A 66 10.90 -10.17 4.26
N LYS A 67 9.97 -10.09 3.29
CA LYS A 67 8.56 -10.46 3.45
C LYS A 67 8.17 -11.59 2.49
N SER A 68 7.22 -12.44 2.89
CA SER A 68 6.67 -13.47 2.01
C SER A 68 5.90 -12.85 0.83
N ARG A 69 5.76 -13.61 -0.26
CA ARG A 69 4.97 -13.21 -1.43
C ARG A 69 3.55 -12.77 -1.06
N ASN A 70 2.89 -13.53 -0.18
CA ASN A 70 1.54 -13.22 0.30
C ASN A 70 1.51 -11.91 1.11
N ALA A 71 2.45 -11.75 2.04
CA ALA A 71 2.54 -10.53 2.83
C ALA A 71 2.77 -9.30 1.94
N MET A 72 3.66 -9.41 0.94
CA MET A 72 3.92 -8.31 0.01
C MET A 72 2.70 -7.97 -0.85
N LEU A 73 1.96 -8.99 -1.32
CA LEU A 73 0.73 -8.77 -2.09
C LEU A 73 -0.33 -8.03 -1.28
N ILE A 74 -0.50 -8.41 0.00
CA ILE A 74 -1.40 -7.72 0.92
C ILE A 74 -0.97 -6.26 1.11
N HIS A 75 0.32 -6.00 1.39
CA HIS A 75 0.83 -4.63 1.56
C HIS A 75 0.60 -3.77 0.31
N LEU A 76 0.79 -4.34 -0.88
CA LEU A 76 0.54 -3.63 -2.13
C LEU A 76 -0.93 -3.27 -2.32
N LEU A 77 -1.84 -4.21 -2.06
CA LEU A 77 -3.27 -3.96 -2.17
C LEU A 77 -3.74 -2.91 -1.17
N ASP A 78 -3.30 -3.00 0.08
CA ASP A 78 -3.63 -2.06 1.15
C ASP A 78 -3.18 -0.64 0.80
N THR A 79 -1.91 -0.50 0.41
CA THR A 79 -1.32 0.76 -0.05
C THR A 79 -2.11 1.34 -1.25
N CYS A 80 -2.47 0.50 -2.22
CA CYS A 80 -3.23 0.93 -3.39
C CYS A 80 -4.65 1.40 -3.03
N PHE A 81 -5.33 0.73 -2.10
CA PHE A 81 -6.66 1.14 -1.66
C PHE A 81 -6.64 2.44 -0.89
N GLU A 82 -5.71 2.62 0.05
CA GLU A 82 -5.52 3.88 0.77
C GLU A 82 -5.28 5.05 -0.20
N GLN A 83 -4.38 4.86 -1.16
CA GLN A 83 -4.07 5.91 -2.14
C GLN A 83 -5.20 6.17 -3.13
N THR A 84 -5.98 5.14 -3.47
CA THR A 84 -7.15 5.34 -4.31
C THR A 84 -8.21 6.12 -3.55
N ALA A 85 -8.40 5.85 -2.25
CA ALA A 85 -9.36 6.56 -1.42
C ALA A 85 -9.10 8.07 -1.35
N ASP A 86 -7.82 8.47 -1.29
CA ASP A 86 -7.40 9.88 -1.31
C ASP A 86 -7.73 10.61 -2.63
N LEU A 87 -7.93 9.86 -3.72
CA LEU A 87 -8.19 10.39 -5.07
C LEU A 87 -9.68 10.37 -5.44
N LEU A 88 -10.53 9.71 -4.65
CA LEU A 88 -11.97 9.62 -4.92
C LEU A 88 -12.69 10.86 -4.38
N ASP A 89 -13.71 11.31 -5.12
CA ASP A 89 -14.64 12.29 -4.57
C ASP A 89 -15.42 11.71 -3.37
N PRO A 90 -15.93 12.55 -2.45
CA PRO A 90 -16.57 12.07 -1.24
C PRO A 90 -17.78 11.16 -1.47
N GLU A 91 -18.55 11.38 -2.55
CA GLU A 91 -19.73 10.57 -2.86
C GLU A 91 -19.33 9.16 -3.32
N THR A 92 -18.36 9.08 -4.23
CA THR A 92 -17.81 7.81 -4.71
C THR A 92 -17.10 7.05 -3.59
N ALA A 93 -16.31 7.73 -2.76
CA ALA A 93 -15.63 7.13 -1.61
C ALA A 93 -16.63 6.54 -0.61
N LYS A 94 -17.70 7.29 -0.30
CA LYS A 94 -18.79 6.79 0.57
C LYS A 94 -19.42 5.53 -0.03
N ARG A 95 -19.78 5.56 -1.32
CA ARG A 95 -20.38 4.40 -2.00
C ARG A 95 -19.47 3.17 -1.98
N PHE A 96 -18.16 3.36 -2.20
CA PHE A 96 -17.17 2.28 -2.14
C PHE A 96 -17.09 1.66 -0.73
N ASN A 97 -17.09 2.50 0.32
CA ASN A 97 -17.07 2.04 1.71
C ASN A 97 -18.34 1.29 2.10
N ASP A 98 -19.51 1.78 1.69
CA ASP A 98 -20.79 1.12 1.93
C ASP A 98 -20.82 -0.30 1.30
N LEU A 99 -20.36 -0.43 0.05
CA LEU A 99 -20.25 -1.73 -0.63
C LEU A 99 -19.23 -2.66 0.02
N THR A 100 -18.11 -2.12 0.49
CA THR A 100 -17.08 -2.89 1.21
C THR A 100 -17.64 -3.47 2.50
N ALA A 101 -18.37 -2.67 3.28
CA ALA A 101 -19.01 -3.10 4.51
C ALA A 101 -20.07 -4.19 4.26
N GLU A 102 -20.90 -4.03 3.24
CA GLU A 102 -21.90 -5.03 2.85
C GLU A 102 -21.24 -6.37 2.45
N ASN A 103 -20.16 -6.32 1.67
CA ASN A 103 -19.43 -7.52 1.26
C ASN A 103 -18.76 -8.22 2.44
N LEU A 104 -18.20 -7.47 3.40
CA LEU A 104 -17.59 -8.03 4.59
C LEU A 104 -18.62 -8.76 5.47
N GLN A 105 -19.83 -8.20 5.63
CA GLN A 105 -20.92 -8.86 6.33
C GLN A 105 -21.35 -10.16 5.64
N LYS A 106 -21.47 -10.16 4.31
CA LYS A 106 -21.78 -11.37 3.52
C LYS A 106 -20.72 -12.45 3.69
N MET A 107 -19.45 -12.08 3.77
CA MET A 107 -18.35 -13.03 4.01
C MET A 107 -18.40 -13.59 5.43
N ALA A 108 -18.69 -12.75 6.44
CA ALA A 108 -18.84 -13.19 7.82
C ALA A 108 -19.98 -14.21 7.97
N GLN A 109 -21.14 -13.97 7.36
CA GLN A 109 -22.27 -14.91 7.38
C GLN A 109 -21.94 -16.24 6.69
N LYS A 110 -21.29 -16.21 5.52
CA LYS A 110 -20.87 -17.44 4.83
C LYS A 110 -19.89 -18.28 5.65
N ASN A 111 -19.01 -17.61 6.40
CA ASN A 111 -18.05 -18.30 7.26
C ASN A 111 -18.73 -18.91 8.50
N SER A 112 -19.68 -18.22 9.13
CA SER A 112 -20.45 -18.78 10.26
C SER A 112 -21.28 -20.00 9.85
N ASP A 113 -21.86 -19.97 8.65
CA ASP A 113 -22.62 -21.09 8.11
C ASP A 113 -21.68 -22.30 7.88
N ARG A 114 -20.48 -22.06 7.33
CA ARG A 114 -19.48 -23.12 7.11
C ARG A 114 -19.00 -23.77 8.41
N GLU A 115 -18.72 -22.97 9.45
CA GLU A 115 -18.31 -23.50 10.77
C GLU A 115 -19.41 -24.34 11.44
N SER A 116 -20.68 -24.11 11.10
CA SER A 116 -21.82 -24.87 11.64
C SER A 116 -22.04 -26.24 10.98
N PHE A 117 -21.43 -26.51 9.81
CA PHE A 117 -21.53 -27.79 9.09
C PHE A 117 -20.34 -28.73 9.33
N GLU A 118 -19.24 -28.24 9.91
CA GLU A 118 -18.07 -29.06 10.29
C GLU A 118 -18.11 -29.53 11.76
N GLY A 119 -19.26 -29.38 12.44
CA GLY A 119 -19.53 -29.79 13.84
C GLY A 119 -20.34 -31.08 13.97
#